data_AF-M1XP66-F1
#
_entry.id   AF-M1XP66-F1
#
_cell.length_a   1.000
_cell.length_b   1.000
_cell.length_c   1.000
_cell.angle_alpha   90.00
_cell.angle_beta   90.00
_cell.angle_gamma   90.00
#
_symmetry.space_group_name_H-M   'P 1'
#
loop_
_entity.id
_entity.type
_entity.pdbx_description
1 polymer ?
#
loop_
_entity_poly.entity_id
_entity_poly.type
_entity_poly.pdbx_seq_one_letter_code
_entity_poly.pdbx_strand_id
1 'polypeptide(L)' 'MADETNDTIRMLLQSALERVDDEEANYKLRTALQLLDFQQSQIERLRAAAESDGELKERLETLGYLE' A
#
# COMPACT_ATOMS: atom_id res chain seq x y z
N MET A 1 -0.49 -6.74 10.34
CA MET A 1 0.26 -7.61 9.39
C MET A 1 0.30 -7.08 7.96
N ALA A 2 -0.73 -6.34 7.50
CA ALA A 2 -0.73 -5.76 6.15
C ALA A 2 0.39 -4.72 5.91
N ASP A 3 0.73 -3.92 6.92
CA ASP A 3 1.81 -2.92 6.82
C ASP A 3 3.19 -3.58 6.63
N GLU A 4 3.50 -4.65 7.38
CA GLU A 4 4.73 -5.44 7.19
C GLU A 4 4.82 -6.09 5.80
N THR A 5 3.66 -6.51 5.25
CA THR A 5 3.58 -7.10 3.91
C THR A 5 3.87 -6.05 2.83
N ASN A 6 3.26 -4.87 2.95
CA ASN A 6 3.49 -3.76 2.02
C ASN A 6 4.92 -3.25 2.08
N ASP A 7 5.52 -3.17 3.27
CA ASP A 7 6.93 -2.80 3.43
C ASP A 7 7.87 -3.82 2.78
N THR A 8 7.54 -5.11 2.87
CA THR A 8 8.28 -6.17 2.17
C THR A 8 8.17 -6.02 0.66
N ILE A 9 6.96 -5.77 0.12
CA ILE A 9 6.75 -5.56 -1.32
C ILE A 9 7.52 -4.31 -1.80
N ARG A 10 7.50 -3.22 -1.03
CA ARG A 10 8.26 -2.00 -1.32
C ARG A 10 9.76 -2.28 -1.42
N MET A 11 10.32 -2.99 -0.44
CA MET A 11 11.74 -3.37 -0.44
C MET A 11 12.10 -4.22 -1.67
N LEU A 12 11.25 -5.19 -2.04
CA LEU A 12 11.47 -6.03 -3.21
C LEU A 12 11.45 -5.21 -4.51
N LEU A 13 10.48 -4.31 -4.66
CA LEU A 13 10.38 -3.45 -5.85
C LEU A 13 11.54 -2.45 -5.96
N GLN A 14 11.97 -1.86 -4.83
CA GLN A 14 13.12 -0.96 -4.78
C GLN A 14 14.41 -1.69 -5.16
N SER A 15 14.66 -2.86 -4.57
CA SER A 15 15.85 -3.66 -4.90
C SER A 15 15.85 -4.17 -6.35
N ALA A 16 14.67 -4.43 -6.94
CA ALA A 16 14.55 -4.77 -8.35
C ALA A 16 14.86 -3.56 -9.26
N LEU A 17 14.43 -2.35 -8.89
CA LEU A 17 14.71 -1.12 -9.63
C LEU A 17 16.20 -0.78 -9.70
N GLU A 18 16.95 -1.08 -8.64
CA GLU A 18 18.41 -0.86 -8.61
C GLU A 18 19.18 -1.76 -9.58
N ARG A 19 18.57 -2.84 -10.05
CA ARG A 19 19.23 -3.88 -10.87
C ARG A 19 18.65 -4.01 -12.28
N VAL A 20 17.62 -3.22 -12.61
CA VAL A 20 16.93 -3.27 -13.90
C VAL A 20 17.46 -2.19 -14.82
N ASP A 21 18.07 -2.62 -15.92
CA ASP A 21 18.56 -1.75 -17.00
C ASP A 21 17.54 -1.61 -18.14
N ASP A 22 16.50 -2.45 -18.16
CA ASP A 22 15.42 -2.38 -19.15
C ASP A 22 14.43 -1.25 -18.81
N GLU A 23 14.22 -0.34 -19.76
CA GLU A 23 13.41 0.88 -19.57
C GLU A 23 11.93 0.55 -19.30
N GLU A 24 11.39 -0.47 -19.97
CA GLU A 24 10.00 -0.91 -19.78
C GLU A 24 9.81 -1.54 -18.40
N ALA A 25 10.74 -2.41 -17.98
CA ALA A 25 10.75 -2.99 -16.64
C ALA A 25 10.90 -1.91 -15.57
N ASN A 26 11.76 -0.90 -15.77
CA ASN A 26 11.94 0.22 -14.84
C ASN A 26 10.63 1.00 -14.66
N TYR A 27 9.96 1.33 -15.78
CA TYR A 27 8.67 2.01 -15.77
C TYR A 27 7.61 1.20 -15.01
N LYS A 28 7.50 -0.11 -15.27
CA LYS A 28 6.54 -0.99 -14.60
C LYS A 28 6.80 -1.09 -13.10
N LEU A 29 8.06 -1.26 -12.70
CA LEU A 29 8.43 -1.35 -11.28
C LEU A 29 8.19 -0.04 -10.53
N ARG A 30 8.49 1.11 -11.14
CA ARG A 30 8.15 2.43 -10.58
C ARG A 30 6.64 2.62 -10.44
N THR A 31 5.88 2.25 -11.46
CA THR A 31 4.42 2.34 -11.44
C THR A 31 3.83 1.45 -10.35
N ALA A 32 4.37 0.24 -10.16
CA ALA A 32 3.95 -0.67 -9.09
C ALA A 32 4.19 -0.06 -7.70
N LEU A 33 5.35 0.59 -7.47
CA LEU A 33 5.61 1.32 -6.23
C LEU A 33 4.60 2.46 -6.01
N GLN A 34 4.33 3.25 -7.04
CA GLN A 34 3.36 4.35 -6.95
C GLN A 34 1.94 3.87 -6.60
N LEU A 35 1.51 2.73 -7.15
CA LEU A 35 0.21 2.14 -6.84
C LEU A 35 0.16 1.61 -5.41
N LEU A 36 1.25 1.00 -4.93
CA LEU A 36 1.37 0.55 -3.55
C LEU A 36 1.28 1.71 -2.56
N ASP A 37 2.02 2.78 -2.82
CA ASP A 37 2.00 4.00 -1.99
C ASP A 37 0.61 4.66 -2.01
N PHE A 38 -0.04 4.71 -3.17
CA PHE A 38 -1.41 5.22 -3.29
C PHE A 38 -2.40 4.40 -2.47
N GLN A 39 -2.32 3.07 -2.53
CA GLN A 39 -3.19 2.18 -1.77
C GLN A 39 -3.01 2.39 -0.25
N GLN A 40 -1.77 2.46 0.23
CA GLN A 40 -1.50 2.74 1.65
C GLN A 40 -2.09 4.09 2.08
N SER A 41 -1.92 5.14 1.27
CA SER A 41 -2.51 6.45 1.56
C SER A 41 -4.05 6.41 1.63
N GLN A 42 -4.72 5.61 0.79
CA GLN A 42 -6.17 5.43 0.87
C GLN A 42 -6.58 4.73 2.17
N ILE A 43 -5.85 3.69 2.59
CA ILE A 43 -6.11 2.98 3.84
C ILE A 43 -5.93 3.93 5.03
N GLU A 44 -4.85 4.70 5.08
CA GLU A 44 -4.62 5.69 6.15
C GLU A 44 -5.76 6.73 6.24
N ARG A 45 -6.26 7.21 5.09
CA ARG A 45 -7.42 8.13 5.07
C ARG A 45 -8.68 7.48 5.61
N LEU A 46 -8.92 6.21 5.27
CA LEU A 46 -10.05 5.45 5.80
C LEU A 46 -9.90 5.22 7.31
N ARG A 47 -8.68 4.93 7.80
CA ARG A 47 -8.39 4.84 9.23
C ARG A 47 -8.74 6.15 9.95
N ALA A 48 -8.24 7.28 9.42
CA ALA A 48 -8.49 8.59 10.00
C ALA A 48 -9.99 8.97 10.00
N ALA A 49 -10.73 8.64 8.93
CA ALA A 49 -12.17 8.86 8.89
C ALA A 49 -12.91 8.00 9.94
N ALA A 50 -12.50 6.73 10.09
CA ALA A 50 -13.06 5.79 11.03
C ALA A 50 -12.83 6.14 12.51
N GLU A 51 -11.80 6.93 12.84
CA GLU A 51 -11.61 7.43 14.22
C GLU A 51 -12.78 8.28 14.71
N SER A 52 -13.48 8.94 13.79
CA SER A 52 -14.63 9.82 14.09
C SER A 52 -16.00 9.16 13.89
N ASP A 53 -16.05 7.95 13.33
CA ASP A 53 -17.29 7.23 12.99
C ASP A 53 -17.16 5.74 13.35
N GLY A 54 -17.82 5.36 14.45
CA GLY A 54 -17.77 4.00 14.98
C GLY A 54 -18.43 2.95 14.08
N GLU A 55 -19.48 3.32 13.32
CA GLU A 55 -20.13 2.39 12.39
C GLU A 55 -19.24 2.15 11.16
N LEU A 56 -18.58 3.21 10.67
CA LEU A 56 -17.60 3.11 9.59
C LEU A 56 -16.40 2.25 10.02
N LYS A 57 -15.91 2.41 11.25
CA LYS A 57 -14.83 1.60 11.81
C LYS A 57 -15.15 0.11 11.80
N GLU A 58 -16.30 -0.28 12.33
CA GLU A 58 -16.73 -1.68 12.43
C GLU A 58 -16.87 -2.33 11.04
N ARG A 59 -17.36 -1.57 10.04
CA ARG A 59 -17.45 -2.03 8.64
C ARG A 59 -16.07 -2.22 8.02
N LEU A 60 -15.13 -1.30 8.27
CA LEU A 60 -13.78 -1.39 7.71
C LEU A 60 -12.96 -2.50 8.37
N GLU A 61 -13.14 -2.78 9.66
CA GLU A 61 -12.58 -3.95 10.35
C GLU A 61 -13.12 -5.26 9.74
N THR A 62 -14.44 -5.34 9.51
CA THR A 62 -15.09 -6.52 8.88
C THR A 62 -14.54 -6.79 7.48
N LEU A 63 -14.22 -5.73 6.73
CA LEU A 63 -13.66 -5.83 5.38
C LEU A 63 -12.13 -6.03 5.36
N GLY A 64 -11.47 -6.04 6.52
CA GLY A 64 -10.03 -6.26 6.66
C GLY A 64 -9.16 -5.05 6.30
N TYR A 65 -9.73 -3.84 6.25
CA TYR A 65 -8.99 -2.60 6.02
C TYR A 65 -8.40 -2.02 7.32
N LEU A 66 -8.96 -2.41 8.48
CA LEU A 66 -8.50 -2.06 9.82
C LEU A 66 -8.20 -3.34 10.61
N GLU A 67 -7.13 -3.31 11.42
CA GLU A 67 -6.76 -4.32 12.42
C GLU A 67 -6.92 -3.73 13.82
#